data_AF-A0A5J6DJK6-F1
#
_entry.id   AF-A0A5J6DJK6-F1
#
_cell.length_a   1.000
_cell.length_b   1.000
_cell.length_c   1.000
_cell.angle_alpha   90.00
_cell.angle_beta   90.00
_cell.angle_gamma   90.00
#
_symmetry.space_group_name_H-M   'P 1'
#
loop_
_entity.id
_entity.type
_entity.pdbx_description
1 polymer ?
#
loop_
_entity_poly.entity_id
_entity_poly.type
_entity_poly.pdbx_seq_one_letter_code
_entity_poly.pdbx_strand_id
1 'polypeptide(L)'
;NHRHILVNNCIVDIPSYRCKPKDFITVRNRPTSCNALRNKSLVGDKTPDHLTVSLSEGDRPTGLVNHVANRESINLNINELLVVEYYSRKA
;
A
#
# COMPACT_ATOMS: atom_id res chain seq x y z
N ASN A 1 -15.60 -2.11 -1.59
CA ASN A 1 -15.13 -0.76 -1.21
C ASN A 1 -15.99 -0.21 -0.11
N HIS A 2 -15.38 0.28 0.97
CA HIS A 2 -16.07 0.59 2.23
C HIS A 2 -15.56 1.87 2.91
N ARG A 3 -14.79 2.71 2.20
CA ARG A 3 -14.34 4.04 2.69
C ARG A 3 -13.60 4.00 4.04
N HIS A 4 -12.77 2.98 4.24
CA HIS A 4 -11.94 2.82 5.44
C HIS A 4 -10.59 3.53 5.34
N ILE A 5 -10.11 3.81 4.12
CA ILE A 5 -8.76 4.32 3.87
C ILE A 5 -8.81 5.83 3.61
N LEU A 6 -7.85 6.54 4.20
CA LEU A 6 -7.58 7.94 3.94
C LEU A 6 -6.19 8.07 3.30
N VAL A 7 -6.07 8.91 2.29
CA VAL A 7 -4.79 9.36 1.74
C VAL A 7 -4.71 10.87 1.94
N ASN A 8 -3.69 11.36 2.64
CA ASN A 8 -3.54 12.77 2.99
C ASN A 8 -4.83 13.35 3.62
N ASN A 9 -5.43 12.60 4.56
CA ASN A 9 -6.69 12.92 5.26
C ASN A 9 -7.96 12.94 4.37
N CYS A 10 -7.85 12.67 3.08
CA CYS A 10 -8.99 12.56 2.16
C CYS A 10 -9.43 11.10 2.01
N ILE A 11 -10.74 10.85 1.94
CA ILE A 11 -11.28 9.50 1.74
C ILE A 11 -10.96 9.03 0.32
N VAL A 12 -10.29 7.89 0.20
CA VAL A 12 -10.04 7.21 -1.06
C VAL A 12 -10.77 5.87 -1.04
N ASP A 13 -11.68 5.68 -2.00
CA ASP A 13 -12.54 4.50 -2.12
C ASP A 13 -12.44 3.89 -3.52
N ILE A 14 -11.31 4.09 -4.19
CA ILE A 14 -11.00 3.54 -5.51
C ILE A 14 -9.70 2.72 -5.36
N PRO A 15 -9.71 1.39 -5.60
CA PRO A 15 -8.53 0.56 -5.33
C PRO A 15 -7.40 0.82 -6.30
N SER A 16 -7.72 1.33 -7.50
CA SER A 16 -6.77 1.75 -8.53
C SER A 16 -6.22 3.17 -8.33
N TYR A 17 -6.49 3.81 -7.19
CA TYR A 17 -5.87 5.10 -6.87
C TYR A 17 -4.34 4.97 -6.85
N ARG A 18 -3.66 5.78 -7.67
CA ARG A 18 -2.21 5.77 -7.77
C ARG A 18 -1.60 6.70 -6.72
N CYS A 19 -1.01 6.11 -5.68
CA CYS A 19 -0.26 6.85 -4.67
C CYS A 19 0.97 7.54 -5.27
N LYS A 20 1.36 8.65 -4.66
CA LYS A 20 2.55 9.44 -4.98
C LYS A 20 3.54 9.37 -3.81
N PRO A 21 4.84 9.59 -4.08
CA PRO A 21 5.80 9.83 -3.01
C PRO A 21 5.30 10.92 -2.06
N LYS A 22 5.55 10.72 -0.76
CA LYS A 22 5.09 11.53 0.38
C LYS A 22 3.60 11.43 0.71
N ASP A 23 2.85 10.53 0.08
CA ASP A 23 1.47 10.27 0.49
C ASP A 23 1.41 9.59 1.86
N PHE A 24 0.59 10.15 2.75
CA PHE A 24 0.28 9.59 4.06
C PHE A 24 -1.01 8.78 4.00
N ILE A 25 -0.91 7.49 4.31
CA ILE A 25 -2.02 6.54 4.29
C ILE A 25 -2.42 6.26 5.75
N THR A 26 -3.68 6.49 6.08
CA THR A 26 -4.21 6.21 7.42
C THR A 26 -5.57 5.53 7.34
N VAL A 27 -5.95 4.83 8.42
CA VAL A 27 -7.29 4.25 8.54
C VAL A 27 -8.24 5.23 9.19
N ARG A 28 -9.42 5.43 8.59
CA ARG A 28 -10.46 6.34 9.11
C ARG A 28 -10.78 6.03 10.58
N ASN A 29 -10.89 7.08 11.40
CA ASN A 29 -11.22 6.94 12.82
C ASN A 29 -12.70 6.56 13.03
N ARG A 30 -13.02 5.27 12.88
CA ARG A 30 -14.34 4.68 13.15
C ARG A 30 -14.15 3.27 13.71
N PRO A 31 -14.98 2.83 14.68
CA PRO A 31 -14.86 1.50 15.28
C PRO A 31 -14.81 0.37 14.25
N THR A 32 -15.65 0.44 13.22
CA THR A 32 -15.69 -0.54 12.12
C THR A 32 -14.41 -0.60 11.31
N SER A 33 -13.72 0.54 11.13
CA SER A 33 -12.48 0.62 10.37
C SER A 33 -11.30 0.12 11.19
N CYS A 34 -11.25 0.48 12.48
CA CYS A 34 -10.22 0.00 13.41
C CYS A 34 -10.34 -1.51 13.64
N ASN A 35 -11.55 -2.03 13.84
CA ASN A 35 -11.79 -3.46 14.01
C ASN A 35 -11.40 -4.29 12.77
N ALA A 36 -11.64 -3.76 11.56
CA ALA A 36 -11.24 -4.42 10.33
C ALA A 36 -9.71 -4.59 10.21
N LEU A 37 -8.94 -3.70 10.85
CA LEU A 37 -7.49 -3.79 10.87
C LEU A 37 -6.95 -4.61 12.05
N ARG A 38 -7.62 -4.58 13.21
CA ARG A 38 -7.19 -5.26 14.44
C ARG A 38 -6.98 -6.78 14.27
N ASN A 39 -7.69 -7.39 13.33
CA ASN A 39 -7.57 -8.82 13.04
C ASN A 39 -6.43 -9.16 12.06
N LYS A 40 -5.74 -8.17 11.49
CA LYS A 40 -4.59 -8.39 10.61
C LYS A 40 -3.30 -8.27 11.42
N SER A 41 -2.69 -9.42 11.70
CA SER A 41 -1.33 -9.48 12.19
C SER A 41 -0.36 -9.05 11.08
N LEU A 42 0.47 -8.04 11.34
CA LEU A 42 1.59 -7.65 10.49
C LEU A 42 2.88 -8.40 10.86
N VAL A 43 2.77 -9.42 11.73
CA VAL A 43 3.91 -10.21 12.18
C VAL A 43 4.38 -11.12 11.05
N GLY A 44 5.52 -10.78 10.43
CA GLY A 44 6.25 -11.68 9.53
C GLY A 44 6.78 -11.05 8.24
N ASP A 45 6.14 -9.98 7.75
CA ASP A 45 6.53 -9.38 6.47
C ASP A 45 7.48 -8.21 6.66
N LYS A 46 8.66 -8.31 6.04
CA LYS A 46 9.62 -7.20 5.97
C LYS A 46 8.98 -6.07 5.17
N THR A 47 8.78 -4.93 5.82
CA THR A 47 8.35 -3.72 5.10
C THR A 47 9.45 -3.31 4.12
N PRO A 48 9.15 -3.13 2.83
CA PRO A 48 10.15 -2.72 1.85
C PRO A 48 10.60 -1.27 2.10
N ASP A 49 11.79 -0.93 1.63
CA ASP A 49 12.47 0.37 1.79
C ASP A 49 11.63 1.60 1.38
N HIS A 50 10.89 1.48 0.28
CA HIS A 50 10.06 2.54 -0.27
C HIS A 50 8.78 2.82 0.55
N LEU A 51 8.52 2.03 1.60
CA LEU A 51 7.39 2.21 2.51
C LEU A 51 7.87 2.35 3.95
N THR A 52 7.17 3.19 4.71
CA THR A 52 7.33 3.25 6.16
C THR A 52 5.99 3.00 6.81
N VAL A 53 5.96 2.11 7.79
CA VAL A 53 4.77 1.78 8.56
C VAL A 53 5.05 2.09 10.02
N SER A 54 4.24 2.97 10.60
CA SER A 54 4.26 3.31 12.01
C SER A 54 3.04 2.70 12.68
N LEU A 55 3.29 1.67 13.50
CA LEU A 55 2.30 1.02 14.35
C LEU A 55 2.61 1.41 15.79
N SER A 56 2.11 2.56 16.24
CA SER A 56 2.24 2.93 17.65
C SER A 56 1.08 2.30 18.43
N GLU A 57 1.38 1.69 19.57
CA GLU A 57 0.38 1.04 20.41
C GLU A 57 -0.60 2.09 20.96
N GLY A 58 -1.86 2.02 20.53
CA GLY A 58 -2.92 2.98 20.88
C GLY A 58 -3.17 4.09 19.86
N ASP A 59 -2.31 4.23 18.85
CA ASP A 59 -2.42 5.26 17.83
C ASP A 59 -2.90 4.71 16.49
N ARG A 60 -3.40 5.59 15.62
CA ARG A 60 -3.88 5.16 14.30
C ARG A 60 -2.67 4.71 13.47
N PRO A 61 -2.69 3.48 12.92
CA PRO A 61 -1.60 2.99 12.11
C PRO A 61 -1.48 3.85 10.87
N THR A 62 -0.24 4.27 10.62
CA THR A 62 0.09 5.24 9.59
C THR A 62 1.12 4.63 8.66
N GLY A 63 0.84 4.71 7.36
CA GLY A 63 1.77 4.36 6.29
C GLY A 63 2.25 5.63 5.60
N LEU A 64 3.51 5.63 5.18
CA LEU A 64 4.11 6.68 4.36
C LEU A 64 4.71 6.04 3.11
N VAL A 65 4.43 6.63 1.95
CA VAL A 65 5.10 6.30 0.69
C VAL A 65 6.36 7.14 0.58
N ASN A 66 7.54 6.55 0.71
CA ASN A 66 8.81 7.31 0.71
C ASN A 66 9.20 7.75 -0.71
N HIS A 67 9.24 6.79 -1.64
CA HIS A 67 9.62 7.00 -3.03
C HIS A 67 8.97 5.95 -3.93
N VAL A 68 9.24 6.03 -5.23
CA VAL A 68 8.79 5.02 -6.20
C VAL A 68 9.49 3.70 -5.92
N ALA A 69 8.77 2.58 -6.01
CA ALA A 69 9.32 1.24 -5.82
C ALA A 69 10.39 0.93 -6.88
N ASN A 70 11.51 0.35 -6.43
CA ASN A 70 12.57 -0.15 -7.29
C ASN A 70 12.34 -1.62 -7.65
N ARG A 71 13.03 -2.11 -8.68
CA ARG A 71 12.89 -3.48 -9.17
C ARG A 71 13.20 -4.54 -8.11
N GLU A 72 14.16 -4.24 -7.24
CA GLU A 72 14.63 -5.11 -6.17
C GLU A 72 13.62 -5.22 -5.02
N SER A 73 12.74 -4.22 -4.89
CA SER A 73 11.70 -4.19 -3.83
C SER A 73 10.45 -4.99 -4.19
N ILE A 74 10.34 -5.47 -5.43
CA ILE A 74 9.20 -6.25 -5.92
C ILE A 74 9.34 -7.70 -5.47
N ASN A 75 8.46 -8.15 -4.57
CA ASN A 75 8.42 -9.54 -4.08
C ASN A 75 7.68 -10.48 -5.05
N LEU A 76 8.01 -10.40 -6.34
CA LEU A 76 7.46 -11.27 -7.38
C LEU A 76 8.60 -11.72 -8.29
N ASN A 77 8.82 -13.04 -8.35
CA ASN A 77 9.80 -13.62 -9.26
C ASN A 77 9.22 -13.70 -10.68
N ILE A 78 9.43 -12.65 -11.47
CA ILE A 78 8.96 -12.53 -12.84
C ILE A 78 10.08 -11.96 -13.73
N ASN A 79 10.11 -12.36 -15.00
CA ASN A 79 10.94 -11.73 -16.03
C ASN A 79 10.08 -10.78 -16.87
N GLU A 80 10.28 -9.47 -16.70
CA GLU A 80 9.52 -8.44 -17.40
C GLU A 80 9.66 -8.50 -18.92
N LEU A 81 10.80 -8.98 -19.44
CA LEU A 81 11.04 -9.03 -20.89
C LEU A 81 10.07 -9.97 -21.60
N LEU A 82 9.66 -11.06 -20.94
CA LEU A 82 8.66 -11.98 -21.49
C LEU A 82 7.29 -11.31 -21.62
N VAL A 83 6.94 -10.41 -20.69
CA VAL A 83 5.71 -9.64 -20.74
C VAL A 83 5.77 -8.64 -21.90
N VAL A 84 6.89 -7.94 -22.05
CA VAL A 84 7.11 -6.99 -23.17
C VAL A 84 7.01 -7.71 -24.51
N GLU A 85 7.70 -8.84 -24.68
CA GLU A 85 7.67 -9.62 -25.92
C GLU A 85 6.24 -10.08 -26.28
N TYR A 86 5.48 -10.55 -25.29
CA TYR A 86 4.10 -10.98 -25.50
C TYR A 86 3.22 -9.84 -26.04
N TYR A 87 3.33 -8.63 -25.48
CA TYR A 87 2.52 -7.48 -25.93
C TYR A 87 3.02 -6.88 -27.25
N SER A 88 4.29 -7.00 -27.60
CA SER A 88 4.81 -6.56 -28.90
C SER A 88 4.19 -7.30 -30.09
N ARG A 89 3.73 -8.54 -29.89
CA ARG A 89 3.03 -9.34 -30.93
C ARG A 89 1.54 -9.06 -31.03
N LYS A 90 0.98 -8.34 -30.05
CA LYS A 90 -0.43 -7.91 -30.03
C LYS A 90 -0.65 -6.52 -30.63
N ALA A 91 0.43 -5.77 -30.86
CA ALA A 91 0.41 -4.48 -31.54
C ALA A 91 0.30 -4.63 -33.06
#